data_AF-A0A267EJ00-F1
#
_entry.id   AF-A0A267EJ00-F1
#
_cell.length_a   1.000
_cell.length_b   1.000
_cell.length_c   1.000
_cell.angle_alpha   90.00
_cell.angle_beta   90.00
_cell.angle_gamma   90.00
#
_symmetry.space_group_name_H-M   'P 1'
#
loop_
_entity.id
_entity.type
_entity.pdbx_description
1 polymer ?
#
loop_
_entity_poly.entity_id
_entity_poly.type
_entity_poly.pdbx_seq_one_letter_code
_entity_poly.pdbx_strand_id
1 'polypeptide(L)'
;LNSKNLTMTSKLSFGICSCLLGLTHFLSAVQGAGYLQIRFNRYTNHEGRVEDGSLCDPFGATYVGDNCDPVFRLRVNKGGEGGGNLHDYQQPGVYDNQNTIDFGSKFGSVPNPVPIAMNFPNPGHAYVKVDVVDKDTFPPDDPMSKFTASLPLIADNVRRDMELTSPARHHRLSMTHWFTCYTNFYGQDCNTYCVAQNDDVNGHYTCDSNGRRVCMIGFTGTLCNEDIDECLMSSPCSNESTCVNTIGNFKCMCPPGFEGRLCDEDINECSESPPKCRNGGNCTNTVGSFRCTCPTGLTGRHCEQDIDECKLAAPPCRNNGSCQNSFGGFSCRCGPAFRGRRCEIRAEASVGSPTEALWKLPVIIVSAVLGTAIIAVIIALVVYQRRNSSRGTAGYEDNESRFDNEAYAA
;
A
#
# COMPACT_ATOMS: atom_id res chain seq x y z
N LEU A 1 -49.64 -12.89 -44.24
CA LEU A 1 -49.46 -13.47 -45.59
C LEU A 1 -49.30 -12.32 -46.58
N ASN A 2 -48.15 -12.30 -47.25
CA ASN A 2 -47.60 -11.28 -48.15
C ASN A 2 -48.55 -10.75 -49.24
N SER A 3 -48.30 -9.51 -49.69
CA SER A 3 -47.91 -9.24 -51.09
C SER A 3 -47.81 -7.73 -51.43
N LYS A 4 -46.58 -7.30 -51.81
CA LYS A 4 -46.24 -6.36 -52.92
C LYS A 4 -46.52 -4.86 -52.73
N ASN A 5 -45.76 -3.89 -53.26
CA ASN A 5 -44.42 -3.76 -53.87
C ASN A 5 -44.30 -2.28 -54.37
N LEU A 6 -43.06 -1.78 -54.55
CA LEU A 6 -42.64 -0.67 -55.46
C LEU A 6 -43.08 0.78 -55.13
N THR A 7 -42.35 1.89 -55.37
CA THR A 7 -40.93 2.30 -55.62
C THR A 7 -40.92 3.83 -55.86
N MET A 8 -39.76 4.46 -55.68
CA MET A 8 -39.23 5.69 -56.34
C MET A 8 -39.69 7.10 -55.90
N THR A 9 -38.71 7.91 -55.45
CA THR A 9 -38.12 9.07 -56.18
C THR A 9 -37.01 9.68 -55.30
N SER A 10 -35.72 9.59 -55.64
CA SER A 10 -34.93 10.39 -56.61
C SER A 10 -34.39 11.73 -56.07
N LYS A 11 -33.08 11.70 -55.72
CA LYS A 11 -32.02 12.71 -55.95
C LYS A 11 -32.04 14.04 -55.17
N LEU A 12 -31.00 14.26 -54.35
CA LEU A 12 -30.04 15.36 -54.60
C LEU A 12 -28.68 15.04 -53.94
N SER A 13 -27.63 15.31 -54.70
CA SER A 13 -26.21 15.07 -54.42
C SER A 13 -25.64 16.11 -53.46
N PHE A 14 -24.77 15.71 -52.52
CA PHE A 14 -23.56 16.44 -52.15
C PHE A 14 -22.58 15.47 -51.46
N GLY A 15 -21.54 15.10 -52.20
CA GLY A 15 -20.31 14.55 -51.61
C GLY A 15 -19.48 15.65 -50.95
N ILE A 16 -18.46 15.19 -50.23
CA ILE A 16 -17.44 15.94 -49.45
C ILE A 16 -17.84 16.14 -47.99
N CYS A 17 -17.52 15.15 -47.14
CA CYS A 17 -16.53 15.28 -46.05
C CYS A 17 -16.58 14.07 -45.09
N SER A 18 -16.27 12.86 -45.57
CA SER A 18 -16.04 11.69 -44.69
C SER A 18 -14.56 11.53 -44.29
N CYS A 19 -13.78 12.61 -44.32
CA CYS A 19 -12.36 12.61 -43.94
C CYS A 19 -12.09 13.14 -42.51
N LEU A 20 -13.11 13.34 -41.67
CA LEU A 20 -12.95 13.92 -40.33
C LEU A 20 -13.41 13.04 -39.15
N LEU A 21 -13.69 11.76 -39.38
CA LEU A 21 -13.93 10.77 -38.30
C LEU A 21 -12.85 9.67 -38.22
N GLY A 22 -11.70 9.88 -38.88
CA GLY A 22 -10.57 8.95 -38.91
C GLY A 22 -9.36 9.38 -38.07
N LEU A 23 -9.54 10.19 -37.02
CA LEU A 23 -8.42 10.88 -36.35
C LEU A 23 -8.30 10.66 -34.83
N THR A 24 -8.98 9.65 -34.24
CA THR A 24 -8.78 9.30 -32.81
C THR A 24 -8.66 7.80 -32.53
N HIS A 25 -8.06 7.03 -33.45
CA HIS A 25 -7.49 5.71 -33.14
C HIS A 25 -6.12 5.54 -33.84
N PHE A 26 -5.25 6.53 -33.66
CA PHE A 26 -3.81 6.36 -33.81
C PHE A 26 -3.19 6.13 -32.43
N LEU A 27 -3.60 5.07 -31.75
CA LEU A 27 -2.68 4.38 -30.86
C LEU A 27 -2.11 3.26 -31.71
N SER A 28 -0.97 3.56 -32.30
CA SER A 28 -0.07 2.63 -32.96
C SER A 28 -0.11 1.29 -32.24
N ALA A 29 -0.64 0.28 -32.91
CA ALA A 29 -0.51 -1.12 -32.53
C ALA A 29 0.98 -1.47 -32.59
N VAL A 30 1.72 -1.13 -31.55
CA VAL A 30 3.05 -1.68 -31.31
C VAL A 30 2.80 -3.11 -30.86
N GLN A 31 2.74 -4.02 -31.84
CA GLN A 31 2.42 -5.43 -31.64
C GLN A 31 3.57 -6.21 -30.99
N GLY A 32 4.72 -5.56 -30.76
CA GLY A 32 5.86 -6.05 -29.99
C GLY A 32 6.97 -5.00 -29.95
N ALA A 33 7.70 -4.92 -28.84
CA ALA A 33 8.80 -3.97 -28.70
C ALA A 33 9.95 -4.47 -27.80
N GLY A 34 11.17 -4.42 -28.34
CA GLY A 34 12.37 -4.84 -27.62
C GLY A 34 13.66 -4.38 -28.28
N TYR A 35 14.79 -4.80 -27.71
CA TYR A 35 16.12 -4.53 -28.23
C TYR A 35 16.96 -5.80 -28.24
N LEU A 36 17.52 -6.10 -29.42
CA LEU A 36 18.59 -7.08 -29.57
C LEU A 36 19.91 -6.34 -29.34
N GLN A 37 20.74 -6.85 -28.45
CA GLN A 37 22.07 -6.35 -28.18
C GLN A 37 23.09 -7.31 -28.75
N ILE A 38 24.03 -6.79 -29.54
CA ILE A 38 25.13 -7.58 -30.10
C ILE A 38 26.43 -6.97 -29.59
N ARG A 39 27.14 -7.70 -28.75
CA ARG A 39 28.49 -7.36 -28.32
C ARG A 39 29.50 -8.08 -29.21
N PHE A 40 30.30 -7.33 -29.96
CA PHE A 40 31.45 -7.89 -30.66
C PHE A 40 32.60 -8.04 -29.67
N ASN A 41 33.13 -9.25 -29.51
CA ASN A 41 34.19 -9.52 -28.54
C ASN A 41 35.55 -9.38 -29.22
N ARG A 42 35.81 -10.24 -30.21
CA ARG A 42 37.10 -10.31 -30.89
C ARG A 42 36.97 -10.80 -32.33
N TYR A 43 37.74 -10.20 -33.23
CA TYR A 43 37.98 -10.68 -34.59
C TYR A 43 39.45 -11.13 -34.73
N THR A 44 39.68 -12.21 -35.49
CA THR A 44 41.04 -12.69 -35.81
C THR A 44 41.13 -13.14 -37.26
N ASN A 45 42.18 -12.71 -37.95
CA ASN A 45 42.68 -13.17 -39.23
C ASN A 45 44.15 -13.58 -39.07
N HIS A 46 44.40 -14.74 -38.44
CA HIS A 46 45.77 -15.10 -38.05
C HIS A 46 46.72 -15.24 -39.26
N GLU A 47 46.19 -15.58 -40.43
CA GLU A 47 47.00 -15.80 -41.62
C GLU A 47 47.23 -14.54 -42.46
N GLY A 48 46.60 -13.41 -42.10
CA GLY A 48 46.69 -12.17 -42.90
C GLY A 48 46.18 -12.37 -44.32
N ARG A 49 45.11 -13.16 -44.49
CA ARG A 49 44.58 -13.54 -45.81
C ARG A 49 43.24 -12.88 -46.09
N VAL A 50 42.92 -12.70 -47.37
CA VAL A 50 41.59 -12.29 -47.83
C VAL A 50 40.72 -13.52 -48.23
N GLU A 51 39.50 -13.31 -48.72
CA GLU A 51 38.50 -14.38 -48.97
C GLU A 51 39.00 -15.43 -49.99
N ASP A 52 39.85 -15.04 -50.93
CA ASP A 52 40.42 -15.93 -51.95
C ASP A 52 41.69 -16.70 -51.50
N GLY A 53 42.17 -16.42 -50.29
CA GLY A 53 43.36 -17.02 -49.69
C GLY A 53 44.68 -16.33 -50.03
N SER A 54 44.70 -15.26 -50.83
CA SER A 54 45.88 -14.41 -51.01
C SER A 54 46.18 -13.59 -49.75
N LEU A 55 47.38 -13.02 -49.65
CA LEU A 55 47.75 -12.12 -48.56
C LEU A 55 47.15 -10.74 -48.82
N CYS A 56 46.71 -10.05 -47.76
CA CYS A 56 46.17 -8.69 -47.80
C CYS A 56 47.13 -7.71 -48.52
N ASP A 57 48.39 -7.68 -48.08
CA ASP A 57 49.40 -6.76 -48.63
C ASP A 57 50.61 -7.52 -49.22
N PRO A 58 50.57 -7.94 -50.49
CA PRO A 58 51.62 -8.76 -51.08
C PRO A 58 52.87 -7.98 -51.54
N PHE A 59 52.82 -6.64 -51.62
CA PHE A 59 53.90 -5.81 -52.19
C PHE A 59 54.78 -5.11 -51.14
N GLY A 60 55.30 -5.88 -50.18
CA GLY A 60 56.36 -5.48 -49.24
C GLY A 60 57.50 -6.51 -49.26
N ALA A 61 58.50 -6.32 -50.13
CA ALA A 61 59.61 -7.26 -50.30
C ALA A 61 60.64 -7.18 -49.16
N THR A 62 60.26 -7.60 -47.95
CA THR A 62 61.17 -8.15 -46.92
C THR A 62 60.33 -8.74 -45.78
N TYR A 63 60.22 -10.08 -45.74
CA TYR A 63 59.83 -10.92 -44.59
C TYR A 63 58.50 -10.63 -43.87
N VAL A 64 57.54 -11.55 -44.05
CA VAL A 64 56.46 -11.85 -43.07
C VAL A 64 55.45 -10.71 -42.82
N GLY A 65 54.37 -10.74 -43.59
CA GLY A 65 53.01 -10.35 -43.18
C GLY A 65 52.82 -8.89 -42.81
N ASP A 66 52.61 -8.04 -43.82
CA ASP A 66 51.85 -6.81 -43.61
C ASP A 66 50.43 -7.21 -43.17
N ASN A 67 49.92 -6.50 -42.16
CA ASN A 67 48.64 -6.83 -41.55
C ASN A 67 47.52 -6.16 -42.35
N CYS A 68 46.39 -6.83 -42.47
CA CYS A 68 45.25 -6.24 -43.17
C CYS A 68 44.73 -4.97 -42.48
N ASP A 69 43.98 -4.17 -43.23
CA ASP A 69 43.26 -2.96 -42.84
C ASP A 69 41.74 -3.20 -42.75
N PRO A 70 41.23 -4.03 -41.81
CA PRO A 70 39.85 -4.46 -41.82
C PRO A 70 38.85 -3.32 -41.58
N VAL A 71 37.83 -3.30 -42.43
CA VAL A 71 36.63 -2.46 -42.32
C VAL A 71 35.40 -3.34 -42.20
N PHE A 72 34.58 -3.07 -41.19
CA PHE A 72 33.39 -3.86 -40.91
C PHE A 72 32.11 -3.18 -41.41
N ARG A 73 31.21 -3.97 -41.98
CA ARG A 73 29.82 -3.59 -42.23
C ARG A 73 28.88 -4.56 -41.53
N LEU A 74 28.08 -4.05 -40.60
CA LEU A 74 27.06 -4.81 -39.88
C LEU A 74 25.69 -4.57 -40.52
N ARG A 75 25.04 -5.64 -40.93
CA ARG A 75 23.66 -5.65 -41.41
C ARG A 75 22.83 -6.58 -40.54
N VAL A 76 21.68 -6.10 -40.07
CA VAL A 76 20.73 -6.90 -39.31
C VAL A 76 19.38 -6.84 -40.00
N ASN A 77 18.80 -8.01 -40.27
CA ASN A 77 17.54 -8.17 -40.97
C ASN A 77 16.53 -8.92 -40.10
N LYS A 78 15.24 -8.61 -40.31
CA LYS A 78 14.15 -9.34 -39.66
C LYS A 78 14.05 -10.77 -40.22
N GLY A 79 13.65 -11.73 -39.38
CA GLY A 79 13.23 -13.06 -39.83
C GLY A 79 11.92 -13.02 -40.63
N GLY A 80 11.76 -13.90 -41.62
CA GLY A 80 10.53 -14.06 -42.43
C GLY A 80 10.47 -13.30 -43.76
N GLU A 81 9.34 -13.42 -44.49
CA GLU A 81 9.15 -12.81 -45.82
C GLU A 81 9.11 -11.27 -45.78
N GLY A 82 9.71 -10.62 -46.78
CA GLY A 82 9.80 -9.15 -46.88
C GLY A 82 10.97 -8.51 -46.12
N GLY A 83 12.11 -9.21 -46.02
CA GLY A 83 13.33 -8.78 -45.32
C GLY A 83 13.73 -7.32 -45.56
N GLY A 84 13.40 -6.46 -44.61
CA GLY A 84 13.91 -5.09 -44.53
C GLY A 84 15.16 -5.03 -43.64
N ASN A 85 15.99 -4.02 -43.88
CA ASN A 85 17.17 -3.71 -43.06
C ASN A 85 16.70 -3.13 -41.72
N LEU A 86 16.84 -3.89 -40.62
CA LEU A 86 16.64 -3.38 -39.26
C LEU A 86 17.79 -2.44 -38.86
N HIS A 87 18.98 -2.73 -39.37
CA HIS A 87 20.18 -1.96 -39.11
C HIS A 87 21.18 -2.18 -40.25
N ASP A 88 21.83 -1.10 -40.69
CA ASP A 88 22.94 -1.15 -41.64
C ASP A 88 23.96 -0.11 -41.16
N TYR A 89 25.02 -0.60 -40.53
CA TYR A 89 26.12 0.22 -40.05
C TYR A 89 27.36 -0.11 -40.88
N GLN A 90 27.94 0.94 -41.45
CA GLN A 90 29.19 0.88 -42.17
C GLN A 90 30.24 1.64 -41.37
N GLN A 91 31.30 0.96 -40.99
CA GLN A 91 32.36 1.56 -40.18
C GLN A 91 33.02 2.73 -40.93
N PRO A 92 33.12 3.92 -40.31
CA PRO A 92 33.99 4.96 -40.81
C PRO A 92 35.45 4.64 -40.42
N GLY A 93 36.36 4.77 -41.38
CA GLY A 93 37.79 4.50 -41.17
C GLY A 93 38.13 3.00 -41.07
N VAL A 94 39.40 2.72 -40.81
CA VAL A 94 40.01 1.38 -40.85
C VAL A 94 40.64 1.03 -39.51
N TYR A 95 40.71 -0.27 -39.20
CA TYR A 95 41.63 -0.74 -38.18
C TYR A 95 42.99 -0.97 -38.85
N ASP A 96 43.82 0.06 -38.84
CA ASP A 96 45.10 0.13 -39.56
C ASP A 96 46.07 -0.97 -39.10
N ASN A 97 46.50 -1.81 -40.05
CA ASN A 97 47.47 -2.88 -39.90
C ASN A 97 47.15 -3.82 -38.72
N GLN A 98 45.93 -4.35 -38.65
CA GLN A 98 45.47 -5.24 -37.59
C GLN A 98 44.83 -6.55 -38.09
N ASN A 99 45.54 -7.65 -37.85
CA ASN A 99 45.01 -9.01 -38.02
C ASN A 99 44.19 -9.52 -36.83
N THR A 100 44.19 -8.82 -35.70
CA THR A 100 43.38 -9.16 -34.53
C THR A 100 42.82 -7.89 -33.92
N ILE A 101 41.52 -7.88 -33.65
CA ILE A 101 40.82 -6.74 -33.06
C ILE A 101 40.05 -7.20 -31.84
N ASP A 102 40.32 -6.59 -30.70
CA ASP A 102 39.52 -6.66 -29.49
C ASP A 102 38.67 -5.39 -29.37
N PHE A 103 37.37 -5.47 -29.64
CA PHE A 103 36.51 -4.30 -29.86
C PHE A 103 36.29 -3.45 -28.60
N GLY A 104 36.43 -4.02 -27.39
CA GLY A 104 36.23 -3.27 -26.15
C GLY A 104 34.83 -2.63 -26.07
N SER A 105 34.76 -1.31 -25.89
CA SER A 105 33.51 -0.55 -25.73
C SER A 105 32.92 0.04 -27.03
N LYS A 106 33.59 -0.14 -28.18
CA LYS A 106 33.12 0.38 -29.49
C LYS A 106 33.29 -0.63 -30.61
N PHE A 107 32.39 -0.61 -31.57
CA PHE A 107 32.51 -1.33 -32.84
C PHE A 107 32.68 -0.29 -33.95
N GLY A 108 33.93 -0.02 -34.35
CA GLY A 108 34.26 1.19 -35.10
C GLY A 108 33.87 2.46 -34.33
N SER A 109 32.96 3.26 -34.88
CA SER A 109 32.43 4.48 -34.26
C SER A 109 31.14 4.29 -33.44
N VAL A 110 30.50 3.13 -33.45
CA VAL A 110 29.25 2.89 -32.67
C VAL A 110 29.52 2.22 -31.31
N PRO A 111 28.60 2.33 -30.35
CA PRO A 111 28.72 1.64 -29.07
C PRO A 111 28.81 0.12 -29.24
N ASN A 112 29.55 -0.53 -28.35
CA ASN A 112 29.59 -1.98 -28.21
C ASN A 112 29.20 -2.34 -26.77
N PRO A 113 28.04 -2.97 -26.52
CA PRO A 113 27.15 -3.63 -27.49
C PRO A 113 26.38 -2.67 -28.41
N VAL A 114 26.12 -3.13 -29.64
CA VAL A 114 25.30 -2.41 -30.62
C VAL A 114 23.81 -2.67 -30.32
N PRO A 115 23.01 -1.63 -30.02
CA PRO A 115 21.58 -1.78 -29.79
C PRO A 115 20.80 -1.82 -31.11
N ILE A 116 20.02 -2.87 -31.34
CA ILE A 116 19.12 -3.02 -32.49
C ILE A 116 17.68 -2.97 -32.00
N ALA A 117 16.99 -1.86 -32.27
CA ALA A 117 15.59 -1.69 -31.91
C ALA A 117 14.67 -2.60 -32.75
N MET A 118 13.70 -3.23 -32.10
CA MET A 118 12.67 -4.05 -32.72
C MET A 118 11.31 -3.52 -32.32
N ASN A 119 10.67 -2.77 -33.22
CA ASN A 119 9.38 -2.09 -32.97
C ASN A 119 8.23 -2.77 -33.74
N PHE A 120 8.27 -4.09 -33.84
CA PHE A 120 7.34 -4.94 -34.58
C PHE A 120 7.21 -6.28 -33.85
N PRO A 121 6.14 -7.06 -34.11
CA PRO A 121 5.96 -8.35 -33.45
C PRO A 121 7.19 -9.22 -33.65
N ASN A 122 7.63 -9.86 -32.57
CA ASN A 122 8.86 -10.63 -32.57
C ASN A 122 8.79 -11.79 -33.58
N PRO A 123 9.67 -11.81 -34.59
CA PRO A 123 9.68 -12.82 -35.65
C PRO A 123 10.36 -14.14 -35.22
N GLY A 124 10.74 -14.28 -33.95
CA GLY A 124 11.47 -15.41 -33.37
C GLY A 124 12.99 -15.33 -33.57
N HIS A 125 13.44 -14.85 -34.74
CA HIS A 125 14.87 -14.72 -35.07
C HIS A 125 15.21 -13.43 -35.81
N ALA A 126 16.44 -12.94 -35.62
CA ALA A 126 17.05 -11.91 -36.45
C ALA A 126 18.27 -12.47 -37.20
N TYR A 127 18.41 -12.10 -38.47
CA TYR A 127 19.54 -12.51 -39.29
C TYR A 127 20.61 -11.43 -39.28
N VAL A 128 21.80 -11.77 -38.82
CA VAL A 128 22.95 -10.87 -38.75
C VAL A 128 23.93 -11.25 -39.85
N LYS A 129 24.41 -10.24 -40.56
CA LYS A 129 25.48 -10.35 -41.54
C LYS A 129 26.58 -9.34 -41.22
N VAL A 130 27.81 -9.81 -41.13
CA VAL A 130 29.00 -8.97 -40.94
C VAL A 130 29.93 -9.22 -42.12
N ASP A 131 30.12 -8.19 -42.93
CA ASP A 131 31.11 -8.21 -44.01
C ASP A 131 32.37 -7.52 -43.52
N VAL A 132 33.52 -8.11 -43.85
CA VAL A 132 34.85 -7.56 -43.56
C VAL A 132 35.57 -7.43 -44.89
N VAL A 133 36.10 -6.24 -45.15
CA VAL A 133 36.93 -5.94 -46.33
C VAL A 133 38.27 -5.40 -45.86
N ASP A 134 39.30 -5.66 -46.66
CA ASP A 134 40.61 -5.08 -46.52
C ASP A 134 40.61 -3.74 -47.25
N LYS A 135 41.09 -2.68 -46.61
CA LYS A 135 40.98 -1.34 -47.17
C LYS A 135 42.26 -0.93 -47.87
N ASP A 136 42.26 -1.09 -49.18
CA ASP A 136 43.39 -0.69 -50.00
C ASP A 136 43.55 0.82 -50.15
N THR A 137 44.82 1.24 -50.28
CA THR A 137 45.17 2.61 -50.68
C THR A 137 44.67 2.92 -52.10
N PHE A 138 44.65 1.90 -52.97
CA PHE A 138 44.18 1.99 -54.35
C PHE A 138 43.04 0.99 -54.58
N PRO A 139 41.79 1.45 -54.82
CA PRO A 139 40.65 0.57 -55.06
C PRO A 139 40.86 -0.36 -56.28
N PRO A 140 40.18 -1.51 -56.34
CA PRO A 140 39.10 -1.96 -55.46
C PRO A 140 39.59 -2.50 -54.11
N ASP A 141 38.74 -2.38 -53.09
CA ASP A 141 38.97 -2.97 -51.75
C ASP A 141 38.76 -4.49 -51.80
N ASP A 142 39.67 -5.26 -51.21
CA ASP A 142 39.61 -6.72 -51.24
C ASP A 142 38.64 -7.34 -50.22
N PRO A 143 37.75 -8.27 -50.62
CA PRO A 143 36.84 -8.91 -49.69
C PRO A 143 37.61 -9.91 -48.80
N MET A 144 37.52 -9.73 -47.48
CA MET A 144 38.18 -10.65 -46.54
C MET A 144 37.23 -11.75 -46.08
N SER A 145 36.07 -11.38 -45.55
CA SER A 145 35.17 -12.38 -44.98
C SER A 145 33.73 -11.95 -44.88
N LYS A 146 32.85 -12.94 -44.81
CA LYS A 146 31.41 -12.76 -44.60
C LYS A 146 30.96 -13.72 -43.50
N PHE A 147 30.49 -13.17 -42.39
CA PHE A 147 29.91 -13.92 -41.29
C PHE A 147 28.40 -13.75 -41.29
N THR A 148 27.67 -14.85 -41.12
CA THR A 148 26.21 -14.85 -41.02
C THR A 148 25.75 -15.65 -39.82
N ALA A 149 24.73 -15.16 -39.11
CA ALA A 149 24.13 -15.87 -37.98
C ALA A 149 22.62 -15.63 -37.91
N SER A 150 21.90 -16.61 -37.36
CA SER A 150 20.49 -16.48 -36.97
C SER A 150 20.43 -16.39 -35.45
N LEU A 151 20.07 -15.23 -34.92
CA LEU A 151 20.04 -14.97 -33.49
C LEU A 151 18.60 -15.12 -32.95
N PRO A 152 18.36 -15.98 -31.94
CA PRO A 152 17.05 -16.09 -31.30
C PRO A 152 16.68 -14.81 -30.55
N LEU A 153 15.42 -14.43 -30.63
CA LEU A 153 14.86 -13.24 -29.98
C LEU A 153 14.03 -13.66 -28.76
N ILE A 154 14.72 -14.11 -27.72
CA ILE A 154 14.10 -14.63 -26.50
C ILE A 154 14.51 -13.73 -25.34
N ALA A 155 13.54 -13.07 -24.71
CA ALA A 155 13.73 -12.24 -23.53
C ALA A 155 13.73 -13.10 -22.25
N ASP A 156 14.86 -13.77 -22.01
CA ASP A 156 15.08 -14.68 -20.88
C ASP A 156 16.22 -14.23 -19.95
N ASN A 157 16.74 -13.02 -20.13
CA ASN A 157 17.92 -12.50 -19.44
C ASN A 157 19.20 -13.34 -19.64
N VAL A 158 19.25 -14.20 -20.65
CA VAL A 158 20.43 -15.01 -20.97
C VAL A 158 21.28 -14.32 -22.03
N ARG A 159 22.58 -14.18 -21.73
CA ARG A 159 23.61 -13.77 -22.70
C ARG A 159 24.15 -15.01 -23.38
N ARG A 160 24.20 -14.98 -24.71
CA ARG A 160 24.57 -16.13 -25.56
C ARG A 160 25.86 -15.80 -26.32
N ASP A 161 26.93 -16.51 -25.99
CA ASP A 161 28.19 -16.41 -26.69
C ASP A 161 28.19 -17.27 -27.96
N MET A 162 28.86 -16.78 -28.99
CA MET A 162 28.98 -17.45 -30.28
C MET A 162 30.31 -17.12 -30.94
N GLU A 163 30.86 -18.09 -31.66
CA GLU A 163 32.03 -17.91 -32.53
C GLU A 163 31.65 -18.28 -33.96
N LEU A 164 31.80 -17.33 -34.88
CA LEU A 164 31.58 -17.51 -36.31
C LEU A 164 32.93 -17.71 -36.97
N THR A 165 33.06 -18.76 -37.78
CA THR A 165 34.27 -19.04 -38.57
C THR A 165 33.95 -18.84 -40.05
N SER A 166 34.84 -18.21 -40.79
CA SER A 166 34.66 -18.01 -42.23
C SER A 166 34.68 -19.34 -42.98
N PRO A 167 34.07 -19.43 -44.19
CA PRO A 167 34.13 -20.64 -45.01
C PRO A 167 35.55 -21.11 -45.31
N ALA A 168 36.47 -20.17 -45.60
CA ALA A 168 37.89 -20.43 -45.82
C ALA A 168 38.68 -20.71 -44.53
N ARG A 169 38.06 -20.56 -43.35
CA ARG A 169 38.61 -20.81 -42.01
C ARG A 169 39.79 -19.93 -41.55
N HIS A 170 40.20 -18.96 -42.36
CA HIS A 170 41.23 -17.98 -41.97
C HIS A 170 40.75 -16.95 -40.94
N HIS A 171 39.43 -16.72 -40.87
CA HIS A 171 38.86 -15.67 -40.04
C HIS A 171 37.90 -16.23 -38.99
N ARG A 172 37.93 -15.63 -37.80
CA ARG A 172 36.98 -15.89 -36.71
C ARG A 172 36.44 -14.59 -36.15
N LEU A 173 35.16 -14.60 -35.79
CA LEU A 173 34.47 -13.50 -35.14
C LEU A 173 33.70 -14.03 -33.94
N SER A 174 34.08 -13.59 -32.74
CA SER A 174 33.38 -13.91 -31.50
C SER A 174 32.43 -12.78 -31.11
N MET A 175 31.20 -13.13 -30.74
CA MET A 175 30.19 -12.18 -30.31
C MET A 175 29.30 -12.76 -29.21
N THR A 176 28.74 -11.88 -28.37
CA THR A 176 27.74 -12.21 -27.37
C THR A 176 26.46 -11.46 -27.68
N HIS A 177 25.30 -12.11 -27.62
CA HIS A 177 24.02 -11.46 -27.86
C HIS A 177 22.98 -11.77 -26.79
N TRP A 178 22.02 -10.87 -26.62
CA TRP A 178 20.85 -11.06 -25.78
C TRP A 178 19.69 -10.19 -26.27
N PHE A 179 18.47 -10.58 -25.95
CA PHE A 179 17.25 -9.86 -26.30
C PHE A 179 16.49 -9.48 -25.02
N THR A 180 15.87 -8.32 -25.04
CA THR A 180 15.23 -7.72 -23.85
C THR A 180 14.06 -6.86 -24.28
N CYS A 181 12.98 -6.88 -23.50
CA CYS A 181 11.78 -6.12 -23.79
C CYS A 181 11.94 -4.63 -23.47
N TYR A 182 11.17 -3.80 -24.18
CA TYR A 182 10.95 -2.43 -23.75
C TYR A 182 10.14 -2.36 -22.46
N THR A 183 10.16 -1.19 -21.82
CA THR A 183 9.32 -0.92 -20.66
C THR A 183 7.86 -1.23 -21.00
N ASN A 184 7.17 -1.91 -20.09
CA ASN A 184 5.77 -2.33 -20.21
C ASN A 184 5.50 -3.44 -21.26
N PHE A 185 6.54 -3.99 -21.88
CA PHE A 185 6.42 -5.20 -22.71
C PHE A 185 6.91 -6.43 -21.93
N TYR A 186 6.18 -7.53 -22.09
CA TYR A 186 6.32 -8.76 -21.33
C TYR A 186 6.28 -9.98 -22.24
N GLY A 187 6.58 -11.13 -21.64
CA GLY A 187 6.71 -12.41 -22.33
C GLY A 187 8.11 -12.59 -22.92
N GLN A 188 8.44 -13.83 -23.26
CA GLN A 188 9.70 -14.16 -23.90
C GLN A 188 9.83 -13.56 -25.30
N ASP A 189 8.69 -13.21 -25.92
CA ASP A 189 8.62 -12.61 -27.24
C ASP A 189 8.51 -11.08 -27.20
N CYS A 190 8.30 -10.46 -26.04
CA CYS A 190 8.05 -9.02 -25.90
C CYS A 190 6.86 -8.50 -26.74
N ASN A 191 5.86 -9.35 -27.00
CA ASN A 191 4.65 -8.96 -27.74
C ASN A 191 3.52 -8.50 -26.81
N THR A 192 3.60 -8.80 -25.51
CA THR A 192 2.52 -8.50 -24.57
C THR A 192 2.74 -7.14 -23.93
N TYR A 193 1.86 -6.17 -24.18
CA TYR A 193 1.92 -4.84 -23.56
C TYR A 193 0.98 -4.75 -22.35
N CYS A 194 1.49 -4.24 -21.22
CA CYS A 194 0.68 -3.99 -20.04
C CYS A 194 1.19 -2.80 -19.23
N VAL A 195 0.28 -1.90 -18.87
CA VAL A 195 0.52 -0.81 -17.92
C VAL A 195 -0.59 -0.88 -16.88
N ALA A 196 -0.23 -0.84 -15.59
CA ALA A 196 -1.20 -0.84 -14.51
C ALA A 196 -2.15 0.36 -14.63
N GLN A 197 -3.44 0.14 -14.39
CA GLN A 197 -4.48 1.15 -14.46
C GLN A 197 -5.32 1.11 -13.18
N ASN A 198 -5.87 2.27 -12.81
CA ASN A 198 -6.81 2.38 -11.70
C ASN A 198 -7.79 3.53 -11.98
N ASP A 199 -8.60 3.35 -13.02
CA ASP A 199 -9.62 4.31 -13.40
C ASP A 199 -10.84 3.61 -13.99
N ASP A 200 -11.99 4.25 -13.87
CA ASP A 200 -13.30 3.68 -14.22
C ASP A 200 -13.47 3.43 -15.74
N VAL A 201 -12.56 3.95 -16.58
CA VAL A 201 -12.66 3.85 -18.05
C VAL A 201 -11.74 2.75 -18.59
N ASN A 202 -10.47 2.73 -18.16
CA ASN A 202 -9.45 1.81 -18.65
C ASN A 202 -9.33 0.57 -17.77
N GLY A 203 -9.85 0.59 -16.55
CA GLY A 203 -9.94 -0.54 -15.62
C GLY A 203 -9.07 -0.40 -14.36
N HIS A 204 -9.28 -1.33 -13.43
CA HIS A 204 -8.61 -1.41 -12.14
C HIS A 204 -7.78 -2.69 -12.05
N TYR A 205 -6.52 -2.61 -12.48
CA TYR A 205 -5.65 -3.79 -12.53
C TYR A 205 -4.17 -3.47 -12.41
N THR A 206 -3.43 -4.49 -11.99
CA THR A 206 -1.97 -4.53 -12.08
C THR A 206 -1.53 -5.50 -13.17
N CYS A 207 -0.25 -5.46 -13.54
CA CYS A 207 0.35 -6.38 -14.51
C CYS A 207 1.20 -7.41 -13.78
N ASP A 208 0.99 -8.70 -14.05
CA ASP A 208 1.87 -9.75 -13.52
C ASP A 208 3.20 -9.82 -14.29
N SER A 209 4.07 -10.78 -13.93
CA SER A 209 5.38 -10.97 -14.57
C SER A 209 5.31 -11.37 -16.05
N ASN A 210 4.15 -11.83 -16.52
CA ASN A 210 3.90 -12.21 -17.91
C ASN A 210 3.13 -11.13 -18.67
N GLY A 211 2.83 -9.99 -18.04
CA GLY A 211 2.04 -8.92 -18.63
C GLY A 211 0.54 -9.19 -18.68
N ARG A 212 0.05 -10.23 -17.97
CA ARG A 212 -1.38 -10.46 -17.83
C ARG A 212 -1.94 -9.50 -16.79
N ARG A 213 -3.14 -8.98 -17.07
CA ARG A 213 -3.90 -8.14 -16.14
C ARG A 213 -4.39 -8.96 -14.95
N VAL A 214 -4.16 -8.42 -13.76
CA VAL A 214 -4.67 -8.94 -12.48
C VAL A 214 -5.59 -7.88 -11.90
N CYS A 215 -6.89 -8.15 -11.91
CA CYS A 215 -7.89 -7.20 -11.42
C CYS A 215 -7.68 -6.92 -9.93
N MET A 216 -7.88 -5.66 -9.54
CA MET A 216 -7.93 -5.29 -8.12
C MET A 216 -9.15 -5.95 -7.46
N ILE A 217 -9.09 -6.07 -6.13
CA ILE A 217 -10.21 -6.62 -5.34
C ILE A 217 -11.47 -5.77 -5.61
N GLY A 218 -12.61 -6.44 -5.80
CA GLY A 218 -13.89 -5.79 -6.14
C GLY A 218 -14.13 -5.61 -7.63
N PHE A 219 -13.18 -6.00 -8.51
CA PHE A 219 -13.33 -5.86 -9.96
C PHE A 219 -13.13 -7.17 -10.72
N THR A 220 -13.81 -7.29 -11.85
CA THR A 220 -13.78 -8.44 -12.76
C THR A 220 -13.83 -8.01 -14.23
N GLY A 221 -13.90 -8.99 -15.13
CA GLY A 221 -13.92 -8.80 -16.58
C GLY A 221 -12.53 -8.76 -17.21
N THR A 222 -12.48 -8.77 -18.54
CA THR A 222 -11.21 -8.83 -19.30
C THR A 222 -10.40 -7.55 -19.25
N LEU A 223 -11.07 -6.42 -18.99
CA LEU A 223 -10.46 -5.11 -18.78
C LEU A 223 -10.42 -4.71 -17.30
N CYS A 224 -10.92 -5.55 -16.38
CA CYS A 224 -11.02 -5.24 -14.96
C CYS A 224 -11.79 -3.93 -14.65
N ASN A 225 -12.83 -3.66 -15.43
CA ASN A 225 -13.68 -2.47 -15.33
C ASN A 225 -15.12 -2.82 -14.93
N GLU A 226 -15.40 -4.10 -14.66
CA GLU A 226 -16.69 -4.56 -14.18
C GLU A 226 -16.65 -4.65 -12.66
N ASP A 227 -17.59 -3.97 -11.99
CA ASP A 227 -17.74 -4.02 -10.55
C ASP A 227 -18.31 -5.37 -10.09
N ILE A 228 -17.77 -5.92 -9.00
CA ILE A 228 -18.30 -7.14 -8.38
C ILE A 228 -19.36 -6.74 -7.38
N ASP A 229 -20.58 -7.24 -7.55
CA ASP A 229 -21.61 -7.10 -6.51
C ASP A 229 -21.36 -8.09 -5.37
N GLU A 230 -20.67 -7.65 -4.30
CA GLU A 230 -20.37 -8.54 -3.17
C GLU A 230 -21.62 -8.93 -2.38
N CYS A 231 -22.68 -8.11 -2.43
CA CYS A 231 -23.95 -8.39 -1.78
C CYS A 231 -24.64 -9.60 -2.41
N LEU A 232 -24.57 -9.74 -3.73
CA LEU A 232 -25.11 -10.90 -4.44
C LEU A 232 -24.20 -12.13 -4.37
N MET A 233 -22.89 -11.93 -4.33
CA MET A 233 -21.93 -13.03 -4.36
C MET A 233 -21.78 -13.74 -3.02
N SER A 234 -21.77 -12.98 -1.91
CA SER A 234 -21.32 -13.50 -0.61
C SER A 234 -22.23 -13.18 0.59
N SER A 235 -23.22 -12.31 0.43
CA SER A 235 -24.06 -11.81 1.54
C SER A 235 -23.24 -11.49 2.80
N PRO A 236 -22.28 -10.54 2.70
CA PRO A 236 -21.21 -10.41 3.70
C PRO A 236 -21.68 -9.82 5.04
N CYS A 237 -22.88 -9.27 5.10
CA CYS A 237 -23.39 -8.53 6.25
C CYS A 237 -24.13 -9.44 7.25
N SER A 238 -23.93 -9.19 8.55
CA SER A 238 -24.45 -10.00 9.68
C SER A 238 -25.65 -9.35 10.37
N ASN A 239 -26.28 -10.06 11.31
CA ASN A 239 -27.34 -9.54 12.18
C ASN A 239 -28.50 -8.86 11.44
N GLU A 240 -28.97 -9.45 10.32
CA GLU A 240 -30.08 -8.92 9.51
C GLU A 240 -29.84 -7.50 8.95
N SER A 241 -28.58 -7.08 8.85
CA SER A 241 -28.21 -5.80 8.24
C SER A 241 -28.46 -5.77 6.73
N THR A 242 -28.63 -4.56 6.20
CA THR A 242 -28.83 -4.34 4.76
C THR A 242 -27.49 -4.17 4.06
N CYS A 243 -27.19 -5.02 3.09
CA CYS A 243 -26.00 -4.88 2.23
C CYS A 243 -26.28 -3.89 1.09
N VAL A 244 -25.35 -2.97 0.86
CA VAL A 244 -25.36 -2.01 -0.25
C VAL A 244 -24.08 -2.15 -1.04
N ASN A 245 -24.19 -2.54 -2.31
CA ASN A 245 -23.05 -2.62 -3.21
C ASN A 245 -22.52 -1.22 -3.56
N THR A 246 -21.21 -1.10 -3.69
CA THR A 246 -20.51 0.13 -4.09
C THR A 246 -19.40 -0.20 -5.09
N ILE A 247 -18.82 0.80 -5.77
CA ILE A 247 -17.77 0.51 -6.75
C ILE A 247 -16.52 -0.01 -6.04
N GLY A 248 -16.11 -1.23 -6.37
CA GLY A 248 -14.95 -1.96 -5.86
C GLY A 248 -15.09 -2.42 -4.40
N ASN A 249 -16.28 -2.35 -3.81
CA ASN A 249 -16.51 -2.68 -2.39
C ASN A 249 -18.00 -2.76 -2.04
N PHE A 250 -18.32 -3.03 -0.78
CA PHE A 250 -19.68 -2.96 -0.26
C PHE A 250 -19.75 -2.22 1.09
N LYS A 251 -20.97 -1.87 1.48
CA LYS A 251 -21.28 -1.31 2.78
C LYS A 251 -22.45 -2.04 3.44
N CYS A 252 -22.27 -2.46 4.67
CA CYS A 252 -23.35 -2.97 5.51
C CYS A 252 -23.99 -1.82 6.30
N MET A 253 -25.31 -1.69 6.24
CA MET A 253 -26.06 -0.78 7.10
C MET A 253 -26.47 -1.51 8.37
N CYS A 254 -25.76 -1.25 9.46
CA CYS A 254 -25.96 -1.97 10.71
C CYS A 254 -27.28 -1.58 11.38
N PRO A 255 -28.05 -2.56 11.89
CA PRO A 255 -29.19 -2.27 12.74
C PRO A 255 -28.73 -1.67 14.08
N PRO A 256 -29.65 -1.04 14.83
CA PRO A 256 -29.34 -0.53 16.17
C PRO A 256 -28.76 -1.63 17.07
N GLY A 257 -27.73 -1.29 17.85
CA GLY A 257 -27.05 -2.22 18.74
C GLY A 257 -25.89 -2.98 18.11
N PHE A 258 -25.62 -2.81 16.81
CA PHE A 258 -24.49 -3.44 16.12
C PHE A 258 -23.62 -2.44 15.38
N GLU A 259 -22.33 -2.76 15.28
CA GLU A 259 -21.31 -1.99 14.57
C GLU A 259 -20.30 -2.90 13.84
N GLY A 260 -19.23 -2.32 13.33
CA GLY A 260 -18.22 -3.01 12.52
C GLY A 260 -18.55 -3.01 11.03
N ARG A 261 -17.57 -3.41 10.20
CA ARG A 261 -17.72 -3.41 8.73
C ARG A 261 -18.80 -4.38 8.26
N LEU A 262 -18.96 -5.50 8.96
CA LEU A 262 -19.91 -6.56 8.63
C LEU A 262 -21.14 -6.54 9.55
N CYS A 263 -21.27 -5.54 10.43
CA CYS A 263 -22.34 -5.47 11.44
C CYS A 263 -22.38 -6.68 12.36
N ASP A 264 -21.23 -7.27 12.65
CA ASP A 264 -21.01 -8.46 13.47
C ASP A 264 -20.53 -8.15 14.88
N GLU A 265 -20.22 -6.87 15.16
CA GLU A 265 -19.76 -6.40 16.46
C GLU A 265 -20.96 -5.86 17.26
N ASP A 266 -21.06 -6.29 18.52
CA ASP A 266 -22.10 -5.85 19.45
C ASP A 266 -21.71 -4.52 20.11
N ILE A 267 -22.59 -3.53 20.07
CA ILE A 267 -22.36 -2.25 20.75
C ILE A 267 -22.59 -2.45 22.24
N ASN A 268 -21.59 -2.13 23.05
CA ASN A 268 -21.76 -2.14 24.50
C ASN A 268 -22.42 -0.86 25.00
N GLU A 269 -23.75 -0.83 25.06
CA GLU A 269 -24.46 0.41 25.42
C GLU A 269 -24.25 0.82 26.88
N CYS A 270 -23.77 -0.09 27.74
CA CYS A 270 -23.41 0.23 29.12
C CYS A 270 -22.13 1.08 29.22
N SER A 271 -21.32 1.10 28.16
CA SER A 271 -20.10 1.93 28.09
C SER A 271 -20.35 3.29 27.41
N GLU A 272 -21.55 3.52 26.89
CA GLU A 272 -21.91 4.79 26.26
C GLU A 272 -22.10 5.91 27.28
N SER A 273 -21.83 7.15 26.83
CA SER A 273 -22.09 8.37 27.59
C SER A 273 -23.11 9.23 26.85
N PRO A 274 -24.26 9.58 27.47
CA PRO A 274 -24.63 9.31 28.87
C PRO A 274 -25.03 7.83 29.12
N PRO A 275 -24.92 7.34 30.37
CA PRO A 275 -25.24 5.95 30.70
C PRO A 275 -26.71 5.65 30.42
N LYS A 276 -26.98 4.46 29.86
CA LYS A 276 -28.37 4.05 29.55
C LYS A 276 -29.21 3.86 30.80
N CYS A 277 -28.66 3.29 31.88
CA CYS A 277 -29.38 3.11 33.13
C CYS A 277 -29.29 4.37 34.00
N ARG A 278 -30.44 4.88 34.44
CA ARG A 278 -30.55 6.08 35.27
C ARG A 278 -30.73 5.72 36.75
N ASN A 279 -30.66 6.74 37.61
CA ASN A 279 -31.03 6.65 39.03
C ASN A 279 -30.30 5.53 39.81
N GLY A 280 -29.04 5.24 39.45
CA GLY A 280 -28.25 4.19 40.10
C GLY A 280 -28.60 2.75 39.66
N GLY A 281 -29.32 2.58 38.56
CA GLY A 281 -29.55 1.26 37.96
C GLY A 281 -28.25 0.63 37.46
N ASN A 282 -28.10 -0.67 37.69
CA ASN A 282 -26.94 -1.43 37.22
C ASN A 282 -27.16 -1.87 35.76
N CYS A 283 -26.22 -1.58 34.88
CA CYS A 283 -26.30 -1.90 33.46
C CYS A 283 -25.65 -3.26 33.16
N THR A 284 -26.30 -4.06 32.32
CA THR A 284 -25.75 -5.30 31.77
C THR A 284 -25.92 -5.29 30.27
N ASN A 285 -24.80 -5.40 29.54
CA ASN A 285 -24.81 -5.48 28.08
C ASN A 285 -25.38 -6.83 27.62
N THR A 286 -26.12 -6.83 26.52
CA THR A 286 -26.67 -8.03 25.89
C THR A 286 -26.47 -7.93 24.38
N VAL A 287 -26.54 -9.04 23.64
CA VAL A 287 -26.34 -8.98 22.19
C VAL A 287 -27.47 -8.15 21.54
N GLY A 288 -27.09 -7.05 20.89
CA GLY A 288 -27.94 -6.07 20.20
C GLY A 288 -28.74 -5.13 21.11
N SER A 289 -28.49 -5.12 22.43
CA SER A 289 -29.26 -4.31 23.39
C SER A 289 -28.59 -4.27 24.77
N PHE A 290 -29.20 -3.59 25.73
CA PHE A 290 -28.81 -3.61 27.14
C PHE A 290 -30.01 -3.91 28.05
N ARG A 291 -29.70 -4.29 29.30
CA ARG A 291 -30.68 -4.44 30.38
C ARG A 291 -30.26 -3.64 31.61
N CYS A 292 -31.20 -2.87 32.16
CA CYS A 292 -31.03 -2.20 33.44
C CYS A 292 -31.68 -2.99 34.58
N THR A 293 -30.92 -3.21 35.65
CA THR A 293 -31.46 -3.72 36.91
C THR A 293 -31.72 -2.53 37.85
N CYS A 294 -32.99 -2.24 38.09
CA CYS A 294 -33.40 -1.05 38.82
C CYS A 294 -33.30 -1.22 40.34
N PRO A 295 -32.91 -0.15 41.07
CA PRO A 295 -33.00 -0.14 42.53
C PRO A 295 -34.45 -0.35 42.98
N THR A 296 -34.62 -0.81 44.22
CA THR A 296 -35.95 -0.96 44.82
C THR A 296 -36.71 0.37 44.79
N GLY A 297 -37.99 0.33 44.41
CA GLY A 297 -38.84 1.52 44.26
C GLY A 297 -38.81 2.14 42.86
N LEU A 298 -37.97 1.64 41.94
CA LEU A 298 -37.91 2.14 40.55
C LEU A 298 -38.17 1.03 39.52
N THR A 299 -38.65 1.42 38.34
CA THR A 299 -38.94 0.55 37.19
C THR A 299 -38.71 1.29 35.86
N GLY A 300 -39.02 0.65 34.73
CA GLY A 300 -38.77 1.17 33.38
C GLY A 300 -37.50 0.61 32.74
N ARG A 301 -37.35 0.80 31.41
CA ARG A 301 -36.21 0.25 30.63
C ARG A 301 -34.88 0.84 31.09
N HIS A 302 -34.90 2.09 31.54
CA HIS A 302 -33.76 2.87 31.99
C HIS A 302 -33.82 3.18 33.49
N CYS A 303 -34.71 2.53 34.26
CA CYS A 303 -34.96 2.82 35.68
C CYS A 303 -35.43 4.26 35.94
N GLU A 304 -36.19 4.81 34.99
CA GLU A 304 -36.67 6.19 34.99
C GLU A 304 -38.04 6.38 35.67
N GLN A 305 -38.75 5.28 35.95
CA GLN A 305 -40.13 5.32 36.45
C GLN A 305 -40.16 4.98 37.95
N ASP A 306 -40.99 5.70 38.70
CA ASP A 306 -41.19 5.49 40.13
C ASP A 306 -42.30 4.46 40.41
N ILE A 307 -42.11 3.62 41.41
CA ILE A 307 -43.12 2.66 41.88
C ILE A 307 -43.88 3.30 43.04
N ASP A 308 -45.18 3.52 42.87
CA ASP A 308 -46.03 4.01 43.97
C ASP A 308 -46.29 2.90 44.99
N GLU A 309 -45.49 2.85 46.07
CA GLU A 309 -45.62 1.77 47.05
C GLU A 309 -46.95 1.81 47.81
N CYS A 310 -47.60 2.97 47.88
CA CYS A 310 -48.89 3.12 48.53
C CYS A 310 -50.04 2.48 47.74
N LYS A 311 -49.85 2.24 46.45
CA LYS A 311 -50.82 1.56 45.56
C LYS A 311 -50.56 0.07 45.38
N LEU A 312 -49.49 -0.47 45.97
CA LEU A 312 -49.23 -1.91 45.92
C LEU A 312 -50.32 -2.67 46.67
N ALA A 313 -50.59 -3.91 46.24
CA ALA A 313 -51.61 -4.78 46.85
C ALA A 313 -51.45 -4.96 48.37
N ALA A 314 -50.22 -4.82 48.87
CA ALA A 314 -49.92 -4.73 50.30
C ALA A 314 -49.12 -3.44 50.56
N PRO A 315 -49.79 -2.31 50.91
CA PRO A 315 -49.12 -1.05 51.19
C PRO A 315 -48.13 -1.20 52.36
N PRO A 316 -47.04 -0.42 52.35
CA PRO A 316 -45.90 -0.67 53.22
C PRO A 316 -46.14 -0.32 54.70
N CYS A 317 -47.11 0.55 55.00
CA CYS A 317 -47.41 1.04 56.35
C CYS A 317 -48.29 0.05 57.12
N ARG A 318 -47.87 -0.29 58.34
CA ARG A 318 -48.60 -1.18 59.26
C ARG A 318 -49.42 -0.37 60.26
N ASN A 319 -50.27 -1.06 61.03
CA ASN A 319 -51.03 -0.49 62.15
C ASN A 319 -51.82 0.79 61.78
N ASN A 320 -52.44 0.78 60.59
CA ASN A 320 -53.24 1.88 60.04
C ASN A 320 -52.46 3.20 59.84
N GLY A 321 -51.14 3.13 59.63
CA GLY A 321 -50.33 4.29 59.25
C GLY A 321 -50.69 4.82 57.86
N SER A 322 -50.70 6.13 57.68
CA SER A 322 -50.96 6.77 56.38
C SER A 322 -49.71 6.75 55.51
N CYS A 323 -49.83 6.21 54.29
CA CYS A 323 -48.72 6.07 53.34
C CYS A 323 -48.60 7.32 52.45
N GLN A 324 -47.36 7.77 52.21
CA GLN A 324 -47.04 8.82 51.25
C GLN A 324 -45.90 8.36 50.35
N ASN A 325 -46.16 8.31 49.04
CA ASN A 325 -45.19 7.94 48.02
C ASN A 325 -44.13 9.03 47.81
N SER A 326 -42.92 8.64 47.45
CA SER A 326 -41.81 9.53 47.09
C SER A 326 -40.96 8.89 45.99
N PHE A 327 -40.14 9.66 45.28
CA PHE A 327 -39.34 9.08 44.21
C PHE A 327 -38.30 8.07 44.77
N GLY A 328 -38.40 6.81 44.37
CA GLY A 328 -37.57 5.69 44.81
C GLY A 328 -37.87 5.15 46.21
N GLY A 329 -39.03 5.47 46.79
CA GLY A 329 -39.42 4.96 48.10
C GLY A 329 -40.68 5.58 48.69
N PHE A 330 -40.95 5.33 49.98
CA PHE A 330 -42.15 5.83 50.64
C PHE A 330 -41.86 6.33 52.07
N SER A 331 -42.82 7.07 52.63
CA SER A 331 -42.86 7.41 54.05
C SER A 331 -44.21 7.04 54.68
N CYS A 332 -44.17 6.63 55.94
CA CYS A 332 -45.36 6.30 56.72
C CYS A 332 -45.56 7.30 57.85
N ARG A 333 -46.77 7.86 57.96
CA ARG A 333 -47.18 8.66 59.12
C ARG A 333 -47.88 7.76 60.11
N CYS A 334 -47.24 7.54 61.25
CA CYS A 334 -47.73 6.65 62.29
C CYS A 334 -48.74 7.34 63.22
N GLY A 335 -49.71 6.57 63.72
CA GLY A 335 -50.56 7.00 64.82
C GLY A 335 -49.78 7.15 66.14
N PRO A 336 -50.35 7.82 67.16
CA PRO A 336 -49.64 8.21 68.39
C PRO A 336 -49.05 7.05 69.21
N ALA A 337 -49.51 5.82 69.00
CA ALA A 337 -49.04 4.62 69.70
C ALA A 337 -48.00 3.79 68.91
N PHE A 338 -47.54 4.25 67.73
CA PHE A 338 -46.63 3.50 66.87
C PHE A 338 -45.47 4.36 66.34
N ARG A 339 -44.33 3.73 66.10
CA ARG A 339 -43.10 4.32 65.53
C ARG A 339 -42.38 3.29 64.64
N GLY A 340 -41.29 3.70 64.01
CA GLY A 340 -40.57 2.89 63.01
C GLY A 340 -40.90 3.31 61.57
N ARG A 341 -40.12 2.84 60.59
CA ARG A 341 -40.23 3.31 59.18
C ARG A 341 -41.55 2.89 58.54
N ARG A 342 -42.15 1.80 59.01
CA ARG A 342 -43.41 1.23 58.54
C ARG A 342 -44.46 1.19 59.65
N CYS A 343 -44.29 1.96 60.73
CA CYS A 343 -45.15 1.97 61.92
C CYS A 343 -45.29 0.60 62.62
N GLU A 344 -44.23 -0.20 62.57
CA GLU A 344 -44.18 -1.59 63.05
C GLU A 344 -43.90 -1.73 64.56
N ILE A 345 -43.40 -0.67 65.21
CA ILE A 345 -42.98 -0.69 66.62
C ILE A 345 -44.03 0.02 67.47
N ARG A 346 -44.45 -0.55 68.61
CA ARG A 346 -45.29 0.15 69.58
C ARG A 346 -44.48 1.22 70.31
N ALA A 347 -45.00 2.44 70.37
CA ALA A 347 -44.45 3.50 71.18
C ALA A 347 -45.02 3.35 72.60
N GLU A 348 -44.24 2.76 73.50
CA GLU A 348 -44.61 2.74 74.93
C GLU A 348 -44.66 4.18 75.44
N ALA A 349 -45.73 4.52 76.16
CA ALA A 349 -45.90 5.84 76.76
C ALA A 349 -44.78 6.07 77.78
N SER A 350 -43.89 7.03 77.50
CA SER A 350 -43.08 7.60 78.56
C SER A 350 -44.01 8.33 79.50
N VAL A 351 -44.30 7.71 80.64
CA VAL A 351 -44.85 8.39 81.81
C VAL A 351 -43.84 9.48 82.17
N GLY A 352 -44.22 10.73 81.93
CA GLY A 352 -43.45 11.87 82.38
C GLY A 352 -43.31 11.83 83.90
N SER A 353 -42.11 12.10 84.39
CA SER A 353 -41.90 12.62 85.73
C SER A 353 -41.28 14.01 85.59
N PRO A 354 -41.96 15.09 86.01
CA PRO A 354 -41.37 16.40 86.17
C PRO A 354 -40.82 16.53 87.60
N THR A 355 -39.62 17.09 87.76
CA THR A 355 -39.29 18.04 88.83
C THR A 355 -37.89 18.60 88.62
N GLU A 356 -37.86 19.90 88.33
CA GLU A 356 -36.98 20.92 88.91
C GLU A 356 -35.45 20.75 88.91
N ALA A 357 -34.82 21.59 88.08
CA ALA A 357 -33.84 22.60 88.46
C ALA A 357 -32.86 22.32 89.62
N LEU A 358 -31.55 22.42 89.32
CA LEU A 358 -30.59 23.37 89.93
C LEU A 358 -29.16 22.82 89.80
N TRP A 359 -28.46 23.18 88.72
CA TRP A 359 -27.08 23.72 88.79
C TRP A 359 -26.65 24.17 87.38
N LYS A 360 -26.90 25.45 87.08
CA LYS A 360 -26.12 26.14 86.06
C LYS A 360 -24.80 26.58 86.72
N LEU A 361 -23.70 26.10 86.13
CA LEU A 361 -22.30 26.56 86.19
C LEU A 361 -21.46 26.07 87.40
N PRO A 362 -20.26 25.49 87.17
CA PRO A 362 -19.25 26.00 86.23
C PRO A 362 -18.70 24.93 85.25
N VAL A 363 -19.14 24.95 83.99
CA VAL A 363 -18.48 24.21 82.88
C VAL A 363 -17.97 25.18 81.79
N ILE A 364 -18.10 26.49 82.00
CA ILE A 364 -17.65 27.52 81.03
C ILE A 364 -16.18 27.96 81.23
N ILE A 365 -15.44 27.40 82.20
CA ILE A 365 -14.03 27.78 82.46
C ILE A 365 -13.00 26.76 81.91
N VAL A 366 -13.41 25.63 81.34
CA VAL A 366 -12.44 24.63 80.79
C VAL A 366 -12.26 24.71 79.26
N SER A 367 -13.19 25.33 78.51
CA SER A 367 -13.07 25.50 77.05
C SER A 367 -12.32 26.77 76.60
N ALA A 368 -12.03 27.71 77.50
CA ALA A 368 -11.25 28.93 77.20
C ALA A 368 -9.73 28.79 77.51
N VAL A 369 -9.33 27.82 78.33
CA VAL A 369 -7.92 27.59 78.71
C VAL A 369 -7.22 26.59 77.76
N LEU A 370 -7.98 25.73 77.07
CA LEU A 370 -7.42 24.83 76.05
C LEU A 370 -7.23 25.51 74.67
N GLY A 371 -8.03 26.53 74.34
CA GLY A 371 -7.90 27.27 73.07
C GLY A 371 -6.73 28.26 73.03
N THR A 372 -6.36 28.85 74.17
CA THR A 372 -5.28 29.86 74.25
C THR A 372 -3.89 29.22 74.27
N ALA A 373 -3.75 28.00 74.82
CA ALA A 373 -2.49 27.25 74.80
C ALA A 373 -2.11 26.75 73.40
N ILE A 374 -3.08 26.36 72.57
CA ILE A 374 -2.83 25.86 71.20
C ILE A 374 -2.37 27.00 70.28
N ILE A 375 -2.96 28.20 70.43
CA ILE A 375 -2.58 29.38 69.63
C ILE A 375 -1.16 29.86 70.01
N ALA A 376 -0.78 29.80 71.29
CA ALA A 376 0.58 30.15 71.73
C ALA A 376 1.66 29.18 71.19
N VAL A 377 1.36 27.88 71.12
CA VAL A 377 2.28 26.87 70.55
C VAL A 377 2.44 27.04 69.04
N ILE A 378 1.38 27.37 68.30
CA ILE A 378 1.45 27.64 66.86
C ILE A 378 2.26 28.90 66.58
N ILE A 379 2.08 29.98 67.36
CA ILE A 379 2.87 31.21 67.22
C ILE A 379 4.36 30.93 67.54
N ALA A 380 4.66 30.16 68.58
CA ALA A 380 6.03 29.77 68.91
C ALA A 380 6.70 28.93 67.81
N LEU A 381 5.98 28.00 67.18
CA LEU A 381 6.49 27.20 66.06
C LEU A 381 6.73 28.02 64.78
N VAL A 382 5.86 28.98 64.47
CA VAL A 382 6.05 29.89 63.33
C VAL A 382 7.24 30.83 63.56
N VAL A 383 7.44 31.32 64.78
CA VAL A 383 8.62 32.13 65.14
C VAL A 383 9.90 31.28 65.15
N TYR A 384 9.84 30.03 65.61
CA TYR A 384 10.96 29.08 65.56
C TYR A 384 11.40 28.79 64.12
N GLN A 385 10.45 28.53 63.20
CA GLN A 385 10.78 28.27 61.80
C GLN A 385 11.25 29.51 61.04
N ARG A 386 10.74 30.72 61.36
CA ARG A 386 11.26 31.97 60.77
C ARG A 386 12.66 32.35 61.26
N ARG A 387 13.04 31.98 62.49
CA ARG A 387 14.37 32.28 63.06
C ARG A 387 15.45 31.27 62.62
N ASN A 388 15.06 30.09 62.14
CA ASN A 388 15.98 29.06 61.65
C ASN A 388 16.19 29.07 60.13
N SER A 389 15.37 29.81 59.37
CA SER A 389 15.53 29.95 57.92
C SER A 389 16.37 31.17 57.49
N SER A 390 16.96 31.90 58.44
CA SER A 390 17.77 33.12 58.20
C SER A 390 19.21 33.04 58.73
N ARG A 391 19.71 31.84 59.06
CA ARG A 391 21.14 31.57 59.36
C ARG A 391 21.56 30.26 58.71
N GLY A 392 22.34 30.31 57.63
CA GLY A 392 22.99 29.13 57.09
C GLY A 392 23.33 29.14 55.60
N THR A 393 23.78 30.27 55.04
CA THR A 393 24.62 30.28 53.83
C THR A 393 26.09 30.50 54.25
N ALA A 394 27.02 29.93 53.47
CA ALA A 394 28.49 29.80 53.63
C ALA A 394 28.89 28.44 54.25
N GLY A 395 29.37 27.47 53.47
CA GLY A 395 30.75 27.34 52.90
C GLY A 395 31.54 26.40 53.83
N TYR A 396 32.46 25.49 53.46
CA TYR A 396 33.29 25.19 52.30
C TYR A 396 34.21 24.00 52.72
N GLU A 397 34.73 23.20 51.77
CA GLU A 397 35.82 22.19 51.88
C GLU A 397 35.59 20.89 52.73
N ASP A 398 36.08 19.69 52.40
CA ASP A 398 37.13 19.28 51.46
C ASP A 398 37.12 17.75 51.16
N ASN A 399 37.76 17.42 50.03
CA ASN A 399 38.57 16.23 49.69
C ASN A 399 38.05 14.85 49.22
N GLU A 400 38.77 14.43 48.15
CA GLU A 400 39.10 13.09 47.62
C GLU A 400 38.01 12.28 46.91
N SER A 401 38.14 11.91 45.64
CA SER A 401 39.31 11.21 45.07
C SER A 401 39.34 11.21 43.54
N ARG A 402 40.58 11.09 43.07
CA ARG A 402 41.17 11.06 41.72
C ARG A 402 41.01 9.69 41.04
N PHE A 403 41.31 9.65 39.72
CA PHE A 403 41.43 8.54 38.72
C PHE A 403 40.32 8.59 37.65
N ASP A 404 40.56 8.60 36.33
CA ASP A 404 41.78 8.76 35.52
C ASP A 404 41.37 9.05 34.05
N ASN A 405 42.35 9.51 33.30
CA ASN A 405 42.30 9.98 31.91
C ASN A 405 42.27 8.86 30.85
N GLU A 406 41.83 9.30 29.66
CA GLU A 406 42.35 9.00 28.31
C GLU A 406 42.10 7.66 27.58
N ALA A 407 41.69 7.90 26.32
CA ALA A 407 41.56 7.05 25.14
C ALA A 407 42.68 6.01 24.87
N TYR A 408 42.33 4.91 24.19
CA TYR A 408 43.07 4.38 23.04
C TYR A 408 42.21 3.37 22.22
N ALA A 409 42.26 3.55 20.89
CA ALA A 409 42.14 2.61 19.77
C ALA A 409 41.42 1.24 19.91
N ALA A 410 40.43 1.01 19.04
CA ALA A 410 40.43 -0.01 17.95
C ALA A 410 39.12 0.05 17.16
#